data_AF-E7MP04-F1
#
_entry.id   AF-E7MP04-F1
#
_cell.length_a   1.000
_cell.length_b   1.000
_cell.length_c   1.000
_cell.angle_alpha   90.00
_cell.angle_beta   90.00
_cell.angle_gamma   90.00
#
_symmetry.space_group_name_H-M   'P 1'
#
loop_
_entity.id
_entity.type
_entity.pdbx_description
1 polymer ?
#
loop_
_entity_poly.entity_id
_entity_poly.type
_entity_poly.pdbx_seq_one_letter_code
_entity_poly.pdbx_strand_id
1 'polypeptide(L)'
;MMDELYRENVRVIDRELRNHYEYRRQLEDVNYRIAEIDAQLTSIGSPRIMSLEEAKYQKGTRIYSDINMLELFQEQDQLIKQKQDLLYLISRVQVKLNKLDAEELKLIEQRYKYKKTLRELACLANSNKDTINKKVCEILLKILR
;
A
#
# COMPACT_ATOMS: atom_id res chain seq x y z
N MET A 1 34.25 12.33 3.26
CA MET A 1 33.33 11.90 4.33
C MET A 1 31.91 12.47 4.19
N MET A 2 31.70 13.77 3.94
CA MET A 2 30.33 14.32 3.81
C MET A 2 29.60 13.87 2.52
N ASP A 3 30.33 13.69 1.42
CA ASP A 3 29.78 13.28 0.11
C ASP A 3 29.31 11.80 0.05
N GLU A 4 29.84 10.96 0.93
CA GLU A 4 29.56 9.52 0.94
C GLU A 4 28.31 9.18 1.77
N LEU A 5 28.19 9.78 2.96
CA LEU A 5 26.96 9.74 3.76
C LEU A 5 25.77 10.33 2.99
N TYR A 6 26.02 11.37 2.21
CA TYR A 6 25.04 12.00 1.34
C TYR A 6 24.55 11.07 0.22
N ARG A 7 25.47 10.39 -0.47
CA ARG A 7 25.11 9.39 -1.47
C ARG A 7 24.31 8.24 -0.88
N GLU A 8 24.64 7.82 0.33
CA GLU A 8 23.91 6.75 1.02
C GLU A 8 22.49 7.19 1.39
N ASN A 9 22.32 8.37 1.95
CA ASN A 9 21.01 8.92 2.29
C ASN A 9 20.10 9.08 1.05
N VAL A 10 20.65 9.54 -0.07
CA VAL A 10 19.92 9.61 -1.35
C VAL A 10 19.51 8.22 -1.84
N ARG A 11 20.36 7.20 -1.69
CA ARG A 11 20.03 5.80 -2.03
C ARG A 11 18.93 5.23 -1.15
N VAL A 12 18.91 5.57 0.13
CA VAL A 12 17.86 5.15 1.06
C VAL A 12 16.50 5.72 0.62
N ILE A 13 16.43 7.02 0.34
CA ILE A 13 15.19 7.66 -0.15
C ILE A 13 14.77 7.05 -1.48
N ASP A 14 15.72 6.83 -2.40
CA ASP A 14 15.43 6.21 -3.69
C ASP A 14 14.78 4.82 -3.53
N ARG A 15 15.27 4.00 -2.59
CA ARG A 15 14.67 2.71 -2.26
C ARG A 15 13.29 2.84 -1.61
N GLU A 16 13.13 3.77 -0.67
CA GLU A 16 11.83 4.04 -0.02
C GLU A 16 10.78 4.49 -1.05
N LEU A 17 11.13 5.35 -2.01
CA LEU A 17 10.22 5.81 -3.07
C LEU A 17 9.84 4.69 -4.04
N ARG A 18 10.77 3.79 -4.39
CA ARG A 18 10.44 2.60 -5.18
C ARG A 18 9.44 1.71 -4.44
N ASN A 19 9.69 1.48 -3.16
CA ASN A 19 8.86 0.60 -2.35
C ASN A 19 7.49 1.21 -2.03
N HIS A 20 7.38 2.54 -1.92
CA HIS A 20 6.13 3.23 -1.60
C HIS A 20 4.97 2.82 -2.51
N TYR A 21 5.19 2.75 -3.82
CA TYR A 21 4.15 2.37 -4.76
C TYR A 21 3.80 0.88 -4.68
N GLU A 22 4.76 0.03 -4.32
CA GLU A 22 4.51 -1.39 -4.06
C GLU A 22 3.72 -1.56 -2.75
N TYR A 23 4.02 -0.80 -1.69
CA TYR A 23 3.24 -0.81 -0.45
C TYR A 23 1.80 -0.35 -0.67
N ARG A 24 1.57 0.65 -1.52
CA ARG A 24 0.22 1.08 -1.88
C ARG A 24 -0.57 -0.02 -2.60
N ARG A 25 0.08 -0.75 -3.52
CA ARG A 25 -0.54 -1.91 -4.18
C ARG A 25 -0.86 -3.02 -3.17
N GLN A 26 0.09 -3.37 -2.31
CA GLN A 26 -0.12 -4.36 -1.26
C GLN A 26 -1.25 -3.96 -0.31
N LEU A 27 -1.39 -2.66 -0.01
CA LEU A 27 -2.49 -2.16 0.81
C LEU A 27 -3.85 -2.36 0.12
N GLU A 28 -3.93 -2.18 -1.20
CA GLU A 28 -5.14 -2.48 -1.98
C GLU A 28 -5.47 -3.99 -1.92
N ASP A 29 -4.47 -4.85 -2.12
CA ASP A 29 -4.64 -6.31 -2.05
C ASP A 29 -5.09 -6.77 -0.65
N VAL A 30 -4.48 -6.24 0.41
CA VAL A 30 -4.84 -6.52 1.81
C VAL A 30 -6.26 -6.05 2.11
N ASN A 31 -6.65 -4.85 1.66
CA ASN A 31 -8.01 -4.35 1.85
C ASN A 31 -9.04 -5.21 1.10
N TYR A 32 -8.73 -5.64 -0.12
CA TYR A 32 -9.59 -6.53 -0.89
C TYR A 32 -9.78 -7.87 -0.16
N ARG A 33 -8.70 -8.46 0.35
CA ARG A 33 -8.77 -9.72 1.09
C ARG A 33 -9.53 -9.60 2.41
N ILE A 34 -9.35 -8.51 3.15
CA ILE A 34 -10.15 -8.25 4.37
C ILE A 34 -11.64 -8.16 4.02
N ALA A 35 -12.00 -7.44 2.96
CA ALA A 35 -13.40 -7.32 2.52
C ALA A 35 -14.00 -8.67 2.06
N GLU A 36 -13.18 -9.51 1.42
CA GLU A 36 -13.57 -10.88 1.05
C GLU A 36 -13.86 -11.74 2.30
N ILE A 37 -12.98 -11.67 3.32
CA ILE A 37 -13.18 -12.38 4.59
C ILE A 37 -14.44 -11.87 5.30
N ASP A 38 -14.64 -10.54 5.37
CA ASP A 38 -15.83 -9.93 5.95
C ASP A 38 -17.11 -10.42 5.26
N ALA A 39 -17.09 -10.53 3.93
CA ALA A 39 -18.21 -11.06 3.16
C ALA A 39 -18.48 -12.54 3.47
N GLN A 40 -17.43 -13.36 3.60
CA GLN A 40 -17.56 -14.77 3.97
C GLN A 40 -18.13 -14.93 5.39
N LEU A 41 -17.63 -14.16 6.36
CA LEU A 41 -18.12 -14.17 7.74
C LEU A 41 -19.57 -13.66 7.85
N THR A 42 -19.95 -12.65 7.05
CA THR A 42 -21.32 -12.09 7.04
C THR A 42 -22.32 -12.99 6.29
N SER A 43 -21.86 -13.70 5.25
CA SER A 43 -22.67 -14.66 4.48
C SER A 43 -23.07 -15.89 5.30
N ILE A 44 -22.33 -16.20 6.37
CA ILE A 44 -22.69 -17.16 7.43
C ILE A 44 -23.71 -16.52 8.40
N GLY A 45 -24.69 -15.79 7.85
CA GLY A 45 -25.75 -15.17 8.63
C GLY A 45 -26.48 -16.22 9.48
N SER A 46 -26.80 -15.87 10.73
CA SER A 46 -27.59 -16.72 11.62
C SER A 46 -28.84 -17.25 10.92
N PRO A 47 -29.24 -18.51 11.14
CA PRO A 47 -30.44 -19.05 10.53
C PRO A 47 -31.61 -18.11 10.81
N ARG A 48 -32.36 -17.71 9.78
CA ARG A 48 -33.56 -16.88 9.96
C ARG A 48 -34.51 -17.62 10.91
N ILE A 49 -34.73 -17.06 12.10
CA ILE A 49 -35.80 -17.50 13.00
C ILE A 49 -37.05 -16.76 12.54
N MET A 50 -37.92 -17.42 11.75
CA MET A 50 -39.14 -16.78 11.28
C MET A 50 -40.23 -16.75 12.37
N SER A 51 -40.13 -17.55 13.44
CA SER A 51 -41.04 -17.48 14.61
C SER A 51 -40.51 -18.14 15.90
N LEU A 52 -41.15 -17.83 17.04
CA LEU A 52 -40.85 -18.36 18.39
C LEU A 52 -41.15 -19.87 18.53
N GLU A 53 -42.07 -20.41 17.73
CA GLU A 53 -42.36 -21.85 17.68
C GLU A 53 -41.30 -22.62 16.88
N GLU A 54 -40.79 -22.04 15.81
CA GLU A 54 -39.73 -22.63 14.96
C GLU A 54 -38.39 -22.75 15.70
N ALA A 55 -38.09 -21.79 16.59
CA ALA A 55 -36.88 -21.79 17.41
C ALA A 55 -36.80 -23.00 18.37
N LYS A 56 -37.95 -23.50 18.88
CA LYS A 56 -37.99 -24.69 19.75
C LYS A 56 -37.60 -25.98 19.02
N TYR A 57 -37.72 -26.01 17.69
CA TYR A 57 -37.46 -27.18 16.86
C TYR A 57 -36.19 -27.07 16.01
N GLN A 58 -35.42 -25.98 16.11
CA GLN A 58 -34.07 -25.90 15.55
C GLN A 58 -33.13 -26.87 16.29
N LYS A 59 -33.15 -28.14 15.87
CA LYS A 59 -32.18 -29.13 16.31
C LYS A 59 -30.89 -28.94 15.52
N GLY A 60 -29.90 -28.37 16.19
CA GLY A 60 -28.52 -28.28 15.69
C GLY A 60 -28.27 -26.97 14.94
N THR A 61 -27.43 -26.13 15.52
CA THR A 61 -26.71 -25.11 14.77
C THR A 61 -25.99 -25.83 13.63
N ARG A 62 -26.38 -25.54 12.38
CA ARG A 62 -25.73 -26.12 11.21
C ARG A 62 -24.32 -25.55 11.17
N ILE A 63 -23.34 -26.30 11.67
CA ILE A 63 -21.92 -25.93 11.56
C ILE A 63 -21.62 -26.08 10.07
N TYR A 64 -21.49 -24.96 9.35
CA TYR A 64 -21.04 -24.97 7.97
C TYR A 64 -19.63 -25.58 7.96
N SER A 65 -19.52 -26.83 7.54
CA SER A 65 -18.30 -27.64 7.56
C SER A 65 -17.25 -27.17 6.56
N ASP A 66 -17.63 -26.31 5.62
CA ASP A 66 -16.80 -26.00 4.44
C ASP A 66 -16.03 -24.67 4.59
N ILE A 67 -16.33 -23.89 5.63
CA ILE A 67 -15.64 -22.62 5.92
C ILE A 67 -15.02 -22.70 7.31
N ASN A 68 -13.69 -22.70 7.37
CA ASN A 68 -12.97 -22.66 8.64
C ASN A 68 -12.97 -21.23 9.20
N MET A 69 -14.02 -20.89 9.95
CA MET A 69 -14.21 -19.58 10.58
C MET A 69 -13.01 -19.17 11.44
N LEU A 70 -12.40 -20.11 12.16
CA LEU A 70 -11.26 -19.81 13.02
C LEU A 70 -10.04 -19.37 12.19
N GLU A 71 -9.77 -20.06 11.07
CA GLU A 71 -8.70 -19.66 10.14
C GLU A 71 -8.98 -18.30 9.51
N LEU A 72 -10.22 -18.01 9.13
CA LEU A 72 -10.59 -16.70 8.57
C LEU A 72 -10.38 -15.56 9.58
N PHE A 73 -10.78 -15.74 10.84
CA PHE A 73 -10.51 -14.75 11.88
C PHE A 73 -9.00 -14.55 12.11
N GLN A 74 -8.23 -15.65 12.16
CA GLN A 74 -6.78 -15.56 12.30
C GLN A 74 -6.11 -14.86 11.11
N GLU A 75 -6.55 -15.15 9.89
CA GLU A 75 -6.07 -14.49 8.68
C GLU A 75 -6.42 -12.99 8.71
N GLN A 76 -7.66 -12.65 9.07
CA GLN A 76 -8.09 -11.26 9.18
C GLN A 76 -7.26 -10.48 10.22
N ASP A 77 -6.99 -11.05 11.39
CA ASP A 77 -6.15 -10.43 12.41
C ASP A 77 -4.73 -10.15 11.90
N GLN A 78 -4.15 -11.09 11.13
CA GLN A 78 -2.83 -10.90 10.51
C GLN A 78 -2.87 -9.79 9.45
N LEU A 79 -3.89 -9.78 8.61
CA LEU A 79 -4.09 -8.77 7.57
C LEU A 79 -4.32 -7.37 8.16
N ILE A 80 -5.03 -7.25 9.28
CA ILE A 80 -5.22 -5.97 9.99
C ILE A 80 -3.87 -5.43 10.49
N LYS A 81 -3.02 -6.28 11.07
CA LYS A 81 -1.66 -5.88 11.48
C LYS A 81 -0.82 -5.45 10.28
N GLN A 82 -0.80 -6.25 9.23
CA GLN A 82 -0.10 -5.94 7.98
C GLN A 82 -0.59 -4.61 7.38
N LYS A 83 -1.90 -4.36 7.39
CA LYS A 83 -2.50 -3.09 6.94
C LYS A 83 -1.98 -1.91 7.74
N GLN A 84 -1.88 -2.02 9.07
CA GLN A 84 -1.35 -0.95 9.92
C GLN A 84 0.13 -0.67 9.60
N ASP A 85 0.94 -1.71 9.43
CA ASP A 85 2.36 -1.57 9.05
C ASP A 85 2.52 -0.90 7.68
N LEU A 86 1.73 -1.33 6.69
CA LEU A 86 1.71 -0.73 5.35
C LEU A 86 1.32 0.75 5.39
N LEU A 87 0.26 1.09 6.14
CA LEU A 87 -0.16 2.48 6.32
C LEU A 87 0.95 3.32 6.94
N TYR A 88 1.64 2.82 7.97
CA TYR A 88 2.77 3.52 8.57
C TYR A 88 3.89 3.80 7.55
N LEU A 89 4.29 2.80 6.77
CA LEU A 89 5.33 2.95 5.74
C LEU A 89 4.92 3.93 4.64
N ILE A 90 3.67 3.86 4.17
CA ILE A 90 3.12 4.77 3.17
C ILE A 90 3.09 6.20 3.72
N SER A 91 2.56 6.41 4.92
CA SER A 91 2.46 7.72 5.56
C SER A 91 3.82 8.37 5.75
N ARG A 92 4.84 7.60 6.17
CA ARG A 92 6.21 8.09 6.31
C ARG A 92 6.77 8.67 5.00
N VAL A 93 6.51 8.01 3.86
CA VAL A 93 6.92 8.52 2.55
C VAL A 93 6.01 9.64 2.07
N GLN A 94 4.72 9.61 2.40
CA GLN A 94 3.79 10.67 2.02
C GLN A 94 4.17 12.01 2.65
N VAL A 95 4.55 12.03 3.94
CA VAL A 95 5.03 13.24 4.62
C VAL A 95 6.24 13.85 3.90
N LYS A 96 7.12 13.00 3.39
CA LYS A 96 8.28 13.39 2.58
C LYS A 96 7.88 13.99 1.23
N LEU A 97 6.94 13.35 0.53
CA LEU A 97 6.41 13.81 -0.75
C LEU A 97 5.62 15.12 -0.64
N ASN A 98 4.97 15.39 0.50
CA ASN A 98 4.22 16.63 0.73
C ASN A 98 5.11 17.89 0.75
N LYS A 99 6.44 17.75 0.80
CA LYS A 99 7.39 18.86 0.65
C LYS A 99 7.55 19.33 -0.80
N LEU A 100 7.04 18.55 -1.75
CA LEU A 100 7.21 18.80 -3.17
C LEU A 100 6.07 19.62 -3.75
N ASP A 101 6.38 20.41 -4.77
CA ASP A 101 5.36 21.02 -5.61
C ASP A 101 4.80 20.02 -6.64
N ALA A 102 3.80 20.45 -7.40
CA ALA A 102 3.12 19.59 -8.37
C ALA A 102 4.03 19.10 -9.51
N GLU A 103 5.00 19.91 -9.96
CA GLU A 103 5.91 19.53 -11.04
C GLU A 103 6.96 18.53 -10.56
N GLU A 104 7.52 18.78 -9.37
CA GLU A 104 8.44 17.88 -8.68
C GLU A 104 7.77 16.53 -8.40
N LEU A 105 6.53 16.55 -7.87
CA LEU A 105 5.75 15.34 -7.61
C LEU A 105 5.53 14.54 -8.90
N LYS A 106 5.12 15.20 -9.98
CA LYS A 106 4.91 14.57 -11.29
C LYS A 106 6.19 13.90 -11.80
N LEU A 107 7.34 14.55 -11.66
CA LEU A 107 8.63 13.96 -12.08
C LEU A 107 8.97 12.71 -11.25
N ILE A 108 8.72 12.75 -9.93
CA ILE A 108 8.92 11.60 -9.03
C ILE A 108 7.94 10.46 -9.36
N GLU A 109 6.67 10.74 -9.64
CA GLU A 109 5.72 9.71 -10.07
C GLU A 109 6.18 9.03 -11.37
N GLN A 110 6.55 9.81 -12.38
CA GLN A 110 7.04 9.28 -13.66
C GLN A 110 8.28 8.38 -13.46
N ARG A 111 9.18 8.78 -12.56
CA ARG A 111 10.40 8.03 -12.24
C ARG A 111 10.13 6.74 -11.46
N TYR A 112 9.36 6.81 -10.38
CA TYR A 112 9.26 5.73 -9.38
C TYR A 112 7.99 4.88 -9.52
N LYS A 113 6.84 5.48 -9.85
CA LYS A 113 5.58 4.77 -10.08
C LYS A 113 5.59 4.06 -11.43
N TYR A 114 5.93 4.81 -12.48
CA TYR A 114 5.94 4.32 -13.86
C TYR A 114 7.30 3.76 -14.31
N LYS A 115 8.29 3.72 -13.40
CA LYS A 115 9.62 3.15 -13.60
C LYS A 115 10.34 3.70 -14.85
N LYS A 116 10.05 4.94 -15.26
CA LYS A 116 10.69 5.56 -16.44
C LYS A 116 12.18 5.81 -16.21
N THR A 117 12.96 5.51 -17.23
CA THR A 117 14.38 5.80 -17.28
C THR A 117 14.63 7.31 -17.42
N LEU A 118 15.82 7.76 -17.04
CA LEU A 118 16.20 9.18 -17.19
C LEU A 118 16.17 9.62 -18.66
N ARG A 119 16.41 8.69 -19.59
CA ARG A 119 16.34 8.95 -21.03
C ARG A 119 14.90 9.20 -21.48
N GLU A 120 13.95 8.36 -21.06
CA GLU A 120 12.53 8.56 -21.38
C GLU A 120 11.99 9.85 -20.79
N LEU A 121 12.36 10.18 -19.55
CA LEU A 121 12.00 11.45 -18.92
C LEU A 121 12.58 12.66 -19.66
N ALA A 122 13.83 12.56 -20.11
CA ALA A 122 14.49 13.58 -20.90
C ALA A 122 13.76 13.81 -22.24
N CYS A 123 13.37 12.73 -22.93
CA CYS A 123 12.57 12.83 -24.16
C CYS A 123 11.20 13.48 -23.89
N LEU A 124 10.50 13.08 -22.82
CA LEU A 124 9.18 13.65 -22.47
C LEU A 124 9.25 15.14 -22.11
N ALA A 125 10.36 15.58 -21.53
CA ALA A 125 10.58 16.96 -21.11
C ALA A 125 11.29 17.81 -22.17
N ASN A 126 11.57 17.28 -23.37
CA ASN A 126 12.42 17.93 -24.39
C ASN A 126 13.73 18.49 -23.82
N SER A 127 14.37 17.71 -22.95
CA SER A 127 15.54 18.12 -22.17
C SER A 127 16.66 17.07 -22.27
N ASN A 128 17.84 17.40 -21.75
CA ASN A 128 18.95 16.46 -21.67
C ASN A 128 18.84 15.56 -20.43
N LYS A 129 19.40 14.34 -20.54
CA LYS A 129 19.46 13.35 -19.46
C LYS A 129 20.10 13.92 -18.19
N ASP A 130 21.19 14.65 -18.32
CA ASP A 130 21.93 15.20 -17.17
C ASP A 130 21.14 16.29 -16.45
N THR A 131 20.36 17.09 -17.20
CA THR A 131 19.44 18.08 -16.63
C THR A 131 18.35 17.41 -15.81
N ILE A 132 17.74 16.33 -16.33
CA ILE A 132 16.74 15.56 -15.58
C ILE A 132 17.37 14.92 -14.35
N ASN A 133 18.57 14.35 -14.48
CA ASN A 133 19.27 13.75 -13.34
C ASN A 133 19.53 14.77 -12.23
N LYS A 134 19.99 15.97 -12.57
CA LYS A 134 20.17 17.07 -11.61
C LYS A 134 18.88 17.43 -10.90
N LYS A 135 17.78 17.62 -11.65
CA LYS A 135 16.46 17.90 -11.08
C LYS A 135 16.00 16.80 -10.11
N VAL A 136 16.15 15.53 -10.50
CA VAL A 136 15.80 14.40 -9.62
C VAL A 136 16.66 14.42 -8.35
N CYS A 137 17.97 14.64 -8.47
CA CYS A 137 18.84 14.77 -7.29
C CYS A 137 18.42 15.93 -6.38
N GLU A 138 18.11 17.11 -6.93
CA GLU A 138 17.63 18.26 -6.17
C GLU A 138 16.34 17.96 -5.40
N ILE A 139 15.39 17.28 -6.05
CA ILE A 139 14.15 16.85 -5.40
C ILE A 139 14.42 15.85 -4.27
N LEU A 140 15.27 14.86 -4.49
CA LEU A 140 15.64 13.89 -3.45
C LEU A 140 16.29 14.56 -2.23
N LEU A 141 17.00 15.66 -2.43
CA LEU A 141 17.57 16.46 -1.35
C LEU A 141 16.55 17.29 -0.60
N LYS A 142 15.59 17.84 -1.32
CA LYS A 142 14.46 18.56 -0.73
C LYS A 142 13.62 17.63 0.16
N ILE A 143 13.50 16.36 -0.22
CA ILE A 143 12.84 15.34 0.60
C ILE A 143 13.65 15.02 1.87
N LEU A 144 14.98 14.93 1.74
CA LEU A 144 15.89 14.59 2.84
C LEU A 144 15.88 15.63 3.97
N ARG A 145 15.87 16.92 3.60
CA ARG A 145 15.86 18.07 4.51
C ARG A 145 14.46 18.30 5.04
#